data_AF-A0A8H7Q809-F1
#
_entry.id   AF-A0A8H7Q809-F1
#
_cell.length_a   1.000
_cell.length_b   1.000
_cell.length_c   1.000
_cell.angle_alpha   90.00
_cell.angle_beta   90.00
_cell.angle_gamma   90.00
#
_symmetry.space_group_name_H-M   'P 1'
#
loop_
_entity.id
_entity.type
_entity.pdbx_description
1 polymer ?
#
loop_
_entity_poly.entity_id
_entity_poly.type
_entity_poly.pdbx_seq_one_letter_code
_entity_poly.pdbx_strand_id
1 'polypeptide(L)'
;MSKPSLPGQSTKTTTQHQKIVLAFRQEQLQRDRRDRVLMNGCRPTIGTEPILTAPATRKERSRLLRWRLDWLPGQPRDCLCRQDRLTRKHVLECQLIPAHLWDTLSTPPPDSNQNTIDFALSALTISPTSPPPYWSDLLSILRLVDRYVHSDTVFPEEPAPGET
;
A
#
# COMPACT_ATOMS: atom_id res chain seq x y z
N MET A 1 -14.22 -55.10 58.48
CA MET A 1 -14.83 -53.80 58.11
C MET A 1 -14.11 -53.25 56.89
N SER A 2 -14.91 -52.77 55.94
CA SER A 2 -14.56 -52.44 54.55
C SER A 2 -13.69 -51.19 54.38
N LYS A 3 -12.83 -51.17 53.34
CA LYS A 3 -12.99 -50.26 52.20
C LYS A 3 -12.04 -50.62 51.03
N PRO A 4 -12.57 -50.75 49.80
CA PRO A 4 -11.75 -50.80 48.58
C PRO A 4 -11.54 -49.37 48.04
N SER A 5 -10.42 -49.09 47.37
CA SER A 5 -10.30 -47.88 46.55
C SER A 5 -9.47 -48.11 45.28
N LEU A 6 -9.92 -47.40 44.24
CA LEU A 6 -9.92 -47.69 42.81
C LEU A 6 -8.57 -47.49 42.06
N PRO A 7 -8.48 -47.94 40.80
CA PRO A 7 -7.24 -48.14 40.06
C PRO A 7 -6.76 -46.90 39.31
N GLY A 8 -5.46 -46.91 38.99
CA GLY A 8 -4.76 -45.89 38.23
C GLY A 8 -5.32 -45.67 36.82
N GLN A 9 -5.69 -44.43 36.53
CA GLN A 9 -5.95 -43.93 35.18
C GLN A 9 -5.59 -42.43 35.13
N SER A 10 -4.32 -42.07 34.93
CA SER A 10 -3.97 -40.66 34.64
C SER A 10 -2.58 -40.49 34.02
N THR A 11 -2.27 -41.23 32.96
CA THR A 11 -1.02 -41.03 32.19
C THR A 11 -1.22 -41.11 30.67
N LYS A 12 -2.24 -41.86 30.22
CA LYS A 12 -2.56 -42.06 28.80
C LYS A 12 -3.19 -40.80 28.17
N THR A 13 -4.11 -40.14 28.87
CA THR A 13 -4.81 -38.93 28.43
C THR A 13 -3.90 -37.71 28.34
N THR A 14 -3.00 -37.51 29.31
CA THR A 14 -2.01 -36.41 29.30
C THR A 14 -1.06 -36.51 28.11
N THR A 15 -0.58 -37.73 27.82
CA THR A 15 0.31 -37.99 26.68
C THR A 15 -0.41 -37.75 25.34
N GLN A 16 -1.68 -38.14 25.25
CA GLN A 16 -2.49 -37.89 24.05
C GLN A 16 -2.78 -36.41 23.84
N HIS A 17 -3.12 -35.68 24.91
CA HIS A 17 -3.35 -34.24 24.85
C HIS A 17 -2.08 -33.47 24.45
N GLN A 18 -0.93 -33.85 25.00
CA GLN A 18 0.37 -33.29 24.62
C GLN A 18 0.68 -33.51 23.14
N LYS A 19 0.41 -34.71 22.60
CA LYS A 19 0.60 -34.99 21.16
C LYS A 19 -0.29 -34.11 20.28
N ILE A 20 -1.55 -33.90 20.68
CA ILE A 20 -2.48 -33.03 19.94
C ILE A 20 -2.01 -31.57 19.97
N VAL A 21 -1.59 -31.07 21.13
CA VAL A 21 -1.08 -29.70 21.28
C VAL A 21 0.20 -29.49 20.47
N LEU A 22 1.10 -30.47 20.47
CA LEU A 22 2.34 -30.40 19.68
C LEU A 22 2.06 -30.44 18.18
N ALA A 23 1.17 -31.31 17.73
CA ALA A 23 0.75 -31.38 16.33
C ALA A 23 0.09 -30.08 15.87
N PHE A 24 -0.80 -29.50 16.69
CA PHE A 24 -1.43 -28.22 16.42
C PHE A 24 -0.39 -27.09 16.34
N ARG A 25 0.55 -27.03 17.29
CA ARG A 25 1.64 -26.03 17.27
C ARG A 25 2.51 -26.18 16.01
N GLN A 26 2.82 -27.41 15.61
CA GLN A 26 3.58 -27.68 14.40
C GLN A 26 2.81 -27.27 13.14
N GLU A 27 1.49 -27.47 13.11
CA GLU A 27 0.64 -27.05 12.01
C GLU A 27 0.57 -25.51 11.90
N GLN A 28 0.46 -24.79 13.01
CA GLN A 28 0.51 -23.32 13.01
C GLN A 28 1.85 -22.80 12.51
N LEU A 29 2.97 -23.37 12.97
CA LEU A 29 4.30 -23.00 12.47
C LEU A 29 4.46 -23.26 10.97
N GLN A 30 3.86 -24.34 10.45
CA GLN A 30 3.88 -24.64 9.03
C GLN A 30 2.99 -23.68 8.23
N ARG A 31 1.83 -23.27 8.77
CA ARG A 31 0.98 -22.23 8.18
C ARG A 31 1.71 -20.89 8.13
N ASP A 32 2.26 -20.43 9.25
CA ASP A 32 3.05 -19.19 9.32
C ASP A 32 4.21 -19.21 8.32
N ARG A 33 4.86 -20.37 8.15
CA ARG A 33 5.96 -20.52 7.18
C ARG A 33 5.46 -20.47 5.74
N ARG A 34 4.31 -21.08 5.42
CA ARG A 34 3.69 -20.98 4.09
C ARG A 34 3.20 -19.56 3.80
N ASP A 35 2.57 -18.92 4.77
CA ASP A 35 2.09 -17.55 4.66
C ASP A 35 3.28 -16.60 4.44
N ARG A 36 4.40 -16.81 5.15
CA ARG A 36 5.64 -16.07 4.89
C ARG A 36 6.22 -16.32 3.49
N VAL A 37 6.12 -17.54 2.95
CA VAL A 37 6.55 -17.83 1.57
C VAL A 37 5.65 -17.13 0.55
N LEU A 38 4.33 -17.11 0.77
CA LEU A 38 3.39 -16.35 -0.06
C LEU A 38 3.64 -14.84 0.03
N MET A 39 3.86 -14.32 1.23
CA MET A 39 4.21 -12.91 1.47
C MET A 39 5.54 -12.54 0.82
N ASN A 40 6.54 -13.42 0.85
CA ASN A 40 7.84 -13.21 0.20
C ASN A 40 7.74 -13.25 -1.33
N GLY A 41 6.80 -14.02 -1.89
CA GLY A 41 6.50 -14.02 -3.32
C GLY A 41 5.76 -12.76 -3.79
N CYS A 42 4.93 -12.15 -2.93
CA CYS A 42 4.26 -10.88 -3.21
C CYS A 42 5.13 -9.66 -2.87
N ARG A 43 6.10 -9.79 -1.96
CA ARG A 43 7.08 -8.77 -1.59
C ARG A 43 8.42 -9.44 -1.25
N PRO A 44 9.50 -9.20 -2.01
CA PRO A 44 10.80 -9.81 -1.74
C PRO A 44 11.44 -9.35 -0.41
N THR A 45 10.85 -8.36 0.28
CA THR A 45 11.30 -7.91 1.59
C THR A 45 10.09 -7.55 2.45
N ILE A 46 9.96 -8.21 3.61
CA ILE A 46 9.03 -7.79 4.67
C ILE A 46 9.60 -6.50 5.26
N GLY A 47 9.12 -5.36 4.75
CA GLY A 47 9.57 -4.03 5.15
C GLY A 47 8.43 -3.03 5.05
N THR A 48 8.61 -1.86 5.68
CA THR A 48 7.67 -0.75 5.58
C THR A 48 7.55 -0.31 4.11
N GLU A 49 6.32 -0.02 3.66
CA GLU A 49 6.07 0.47 2.30
C GLU A 49 7.02 1.63 1.94
N PRO A 50 7.67 1.62 0.76
CA PRO A 50 8.52 2.73 0.32
C PRO A 50 7.81 4.10 0.35
N ILE A 51 6.49 4.13 0.13
CA ILE A 51 5.67 5.34 0.20
C ILE A 51 5.67 5.96 1.61
N LEU A 52 5.80 5.13 2.65
CA LEU A 52 5.82 5.58 4.04
C LEU A 52 7.20 6.11 4.44
N THR A 53 8.27 5.62 3.83
CA THR A 53 9.66 6.03 4.12
C THR A 53 10.14 7.18 3.24
N ALA A 54 9.49 7.43 2.10
CA ALA A 54 9.82 8.53 1.20
C ALA A 54 9.57 9.92 1.85
N PRO A 55 10.39 10.93 1.48
CA PRO A 55 10.23 12.29 2.00
C PRO A 55 8.96 12.93 1.41
N ALA A 56 7.97 13.17 2.27
CA ALA A 56 6.70 13.80 1.90
C ALA A 56 6.03 14.39 3.15
N THR A 57 5.31 15.50 2.96
CA THR A 57 4.38 16.06 3.95
C THR A 57 3.26 15.08 4.28
N ARG A 58 2.49 15.37 5.34
CA ARG A 58 1.35 14.54 5.73
C ARG A 58 0.29 14.48 4.63
N LYS A 59 -0.02 15.62 3.99
CA LYS A 59 -1.01 15.70 2.90
C LYS A 59 -0.54 14.95 1.65
N GLU A 60 0.72 15.11 1.26
CA GLU A 60 1.31 14.37 0.13
C GLU A 60 1.26 12.86 0.34
N ARG A 61 1.68 12.39 1.53
CA ARG A 61 1.60 10.97 1.89
C ARG A 61 0.16 10.46 1.88
N SER A 62 -0.80 11.26 2.33
CA SER A 62 -2.22 10.90 2.23
C SER A 62 -2.66 10.70 0.77
N ARG A 63 -2.28 11.60 -0.15
CA ARG A 63 -2.61 11.47 -1.58
C ARG A 63 -1.96 10.24 -2.22
N LEU A 64 -0.69 9.97 -1.91
CA LEU A 64 0.03 8.78 -2.37
C LEU A 64 -0.67 7.50 -1.95
N LEU A 65 -1.05 7.40 -0.68
CA LEU A 65 -1.78 6.24 -0.15
C LEU A 65 -3.17 6.12 -0.78
N ARG A 66 -3.91 7.23 -0.91
CA ARG A 66 -5.22 7.22 -1.57
C ARG A 66 -5.12 6.78 -3.03
N TRP A 67 -4.10 7.21 -3.76
CA TRP A 67 -3.85 6.74 -5.12
C TRP A 67 -3.56 5.23 -5.16
N ARG A 68 -2.65 4.75 -4.28
CA ARG A 68 -2.26 3.33 -4.23
C ARG A 68 -3.42 2.40 -3.87
N LEU A 69 -4.37 2.89 -3.07
CA LEU A 69 -5.58 2.18 -2.66
C LEU A 69 -6.76 2.35 -3.64
N ASP A 70 -6.55 2.98 -4.80
CA ASP A 70 -7.61 3.28 -5.78
C ASP A 70 -8.71 4.21 -5.25
N TRP A 71 -8.42 4.98 -4.20
CA TRP A 71 -9.33 5.96 -3.57
C TRP A 71 -9.18 7.37 -4.14
N LEU A 72 -8.20 7.59 -5.02
CA LEU A 72 -8.00 8.84 -5.76
C LEU A 72 -7.86 8.50 -7.26
N PRO A 73 -8.68 9.09 -8.16
CA PRO A 73 -9.71 10.11 -7.90
C PRO A 73 -10.96 9.59 -7.17
N GLY A 74 -11.07 8.28 -6.92
CA GLY A 74 -12.19 7.67 -6.21
C GLY A 74 -13.38 7.42 -7.14
N GLN A 75 -14.58 7.81 -6.72
CA GLN A 75 -15.77 7.67 -7.57
C GLN A 75 -15.67 8.54 -8.84
N PRO A 76 -15.99 8.00 -10.03
CA PRO A 76 -15.96 8.77 -11.27
C PRO A 76 -16.89 9.99 -11.18
N ARG A 77 -16.31 11.17 -11.36
CA ARG A 77 -16.97 12.47 -11.41
C ARG A 77 -16.61 13.18 -12.71
N ASP A 78 -17.35 14.19 -13.11
CA ASP A 78 -17.01 14.94 -14.32
C ASP A 78 -15.70 15.70 -14.11
N CYS A 79 -14.77 15.56 -15.07
CA CYS A 79 -13.52 16.29 -15.01
C CYS A 79 -13.74 17.76 -15.42
N LEU A 80 -12.97 18.67 -14.81
CA LEU A 80 -13.01 20.10 -15.16
C LEU A 80 -12.59 20.37 -16.62
N CYS A 81 -11.92 19.43 -17.30
CA CYS A 81 -11.58 19.54 -18.73
C CYS A 81 -12.80 19.37 -19.64
N ARG A 82 -13.94 18.88 -19.10
CA ARG A 82 -15.21 18.64 -19.79
C ARG A 82 -15.16 17.60 -20.92
N GLN A 83 -14.09 16.80 -20.99
CA GLN A 83 -13.92 15.78 -22.03
C GLN A 83 -14.40 14.41 -21.59
N ASP A 84 -14.19 14.07 -20.31
CA ASP A 84 -14.55 12.76 -19.76
C ASP A 84 -14.69 12.83 -18.23
N ARG A 85 -15.03 11.70 -17.61
CA ARG A 85 -15.00 11.49 -16.17
C ARG A 85 -13.57 11.35 -15.65
N LEU A 86 -13.32 11.96 -14.50
CA LEU A 86 -12.08 11.87 -13.75
C LEU A 86 -11.90 10.45 -13.19
N THR A 87 -11.33 9.59 -14.03
CA THR A 87 -10.88 8.23 -13.71
C THR A 87 -9.35 8.18 -13.74
N ARG A 88 -8.73 7.13 -13.17
CA ARG A 88 -7.26 6.98 -13.22
C ARG A 88 -6.70 6.88 -14.63
N LYS A 89 -7.49 6.36 -15.57
CA LYS A 89 -7.14 6.37 -17.00
C LYS A 89 -7.18 7.78 -17.56
N HIS A 90 -8.30 8.48 -17.35
CA HIS A 90 -8.44 9.86 -17.80
C HIS A 90 -7.34 10.78 -17.26
N VAL A 91 -6.89 10.60 -16.00
CA VAL A 91 -5.78 11.36 -15.41
C VAL A 91 -4.53 11.33 -16.30
N LEU A 92 -4.22 10.21 -16.96
CA LEU A 92 -3.04 10.11 -17.83
C LEU A 92 -3.17 10.92 -19.13
N GLU A 93 -4.39 11.18 -19.56
CA GLU A 93 -4.71 11.85 -20.83
C GLU A 93 -5.27 13.28 -20.62
N CYS A 94 -5.42 13.69 -19.36
CA CYS A 94 -6.10 14.92 -19.01
C CYS A 94 -5.26 16.15 -19.37
N GLN A 95 -5.77 16.99 -20.25
CA GLN A 95 -5.09 18.22 -20.69
C GLN A 95 -4.90 19.27 -19.58
N LEU A 96 -5.64 19.14 -18.47
CA LEU A 96 -5.47 20.00 -17.30
C LEU A 96 -4.28 19.62 -16.43
N ILE A 97 -3.63 18.48 -16.69
CA ILE A 97 -2.38 18.10 -16.05
C ILE A 97 -1.25 18.47 -17.01
N PRO A 98 -0.36 19.40 -16.65
CA PRO A 98 0.70 19.86 -17.54
C PRO A 98 1.57 18.71 -18.06
N ALA A 99 1.81 18.67 -19.38
CA ALA A 99 2.57 17.63 -20.04
C ALA A 99 3.97 17.42 -19.44
N HIS A 100 4.66 18.52 -19.10
CA HIS A 100 6.03 18.49 -18.56
C HIS A 100 6.17 17.70 -17.25
N LEU A 101 5.08 17.56 -16.48
CA LEU A 101 5.12 16.75 -15.25
C LEU A 101 5.24 15.27 -15.56
N TRP A 102 4.76 14.82 -16.72
CA TRP A 102 4.83 13.41 -17.14
C TRP A 102 6.19 13.06 -17.73
N ASP A 103 6.90 14.03 -18.31
CA ASP A 103 8.18 13.82 -18.98
C ASP A 103 9.28 13.30 -18.03
N THR A 104 9.17 13.59 -16.74
CA THR A 104 10.12 13.12 -15.73
C THR A 104 9.77 11.73 -15.20
N LEU A 105 8.51 11.29 -15.32
CA LEU A 105 8.08 9.96 -14.89
C LEU A 105 8.57 8.91 -15.89
N SER A 106 9.05 7.78 -15.35
CA SER A 106 9.38 6.63 -16.20
C SER A 106 8.12 6.03 -16.82
N THR A 107 8.15 5.82 -18.14
CA THR A 107 7.06 5.16 -18.86
C THR A 107 7.09 3.65 -18.57
N PRO A 108 5.94 3.02 -18.30
CA PRO A 108 5.87 1.57 -18.20
C PRO A 108 6.25 0.91 -19.54
N PRO A 109 6.73 -0.35 -19.51
CA PRO A 109 6.95 -1.14 -20.72
C PRO A 109 5.69 -1.21 -21.59
N PRO A 110 5.81 -1.22 -22.94
CA PRO A 110 4.66 -1.14 -23.85
C PRO A 110 3.72 -2.36 -23.80
N ASP A 111 4.20 -3.47 -23.25
CA ASP A 111 3.46 -4.70 -22.99
C ASP A 111 2.75 -4.72 -21.62
N SER A 112 2.96 -3.69 -20.79
CA SER A 112 2.34 -3.56 -19.48
C SER A 112 1.06 -2.72 -19.53
N ASN A 113 -0.03 -3.24 -18.96
CA ASN A 113 -1.28 -2.50 -18.75
C ASN A 113 -1.23 -1.56 -17.53
N GLN A 114 -0.05 -1.30 -16.97
CA GLN A 114 0.11 -0.55 -15.74
C GLN A 114 0.04 0.96 -15.98
N ASN A 115 -0.62 1.68 -15.07
CA ASN A 115 -0.67 3.14 -15.08
C ASN A 115 0.73 3.74 -14.80
N THR A 116 1.11 4.82 -15.50
CA THR A 116 2.41 5.49 -15.33
C THR A 116 2.72 5.86 -13.87
N ILE A 117 1.72 6.34 -13.14
CA ILE A 117 1.86 6.67 -11.71
C ILE A 117 2.08 5.40 -10.88
N ASP A 118 1.37 4.30 -11.18
CA ASP A 118 1.58 3.03 -10.47
C ASP A 118 2.95 2.43 -10.73
N PHE A 119 3.46 2.58 -11.95
CA PHE A 119 4.80 2.15 -12.31
C PHE A 119 5.85 2.97 -11.57
N ALA A 120 5.74 4.30 -11.57
CA ALA A 120 6.62 5.19 -10.82
C ALA A 120 6.62 4.86 -9.31
N LEU A 121 5.45 4.62 -8.71
CA LEU A 121 5.34 4.21 -7.30
C LEU A 121 5.96 2.84 -7.02
N SER A 122 5.87 1.91 -7.98
CA SER A 122 6.45 0.57 -7.84
C SER A 122 7.97 0.57 -8.01
N ALA A 123 8.53 1.60 -8.67
CA ALA A 123 9.96 1.83 -8.80
C ALA A 123 10.60 2.46 -7.56
N LEU A 124 9.81 2.82 -6.54
CA LEU A 124 10.34 3.32 -5.26
C LEU A 124 11.13 2.23 -4.55
N THR A 125 12.42 2.47 -4.34
CA THR A 125 13.25 1.60 -3.50
C THR A 125 12.87 1.78 -2.03
N ILE A 126 13.04 0.73 -1.22
CA ILE A 126 12.67 0.73 0.21
C ILE A 126 13.50 1.75 1.02
N SER A 127 14.66 2.16 0.52
CA SER A 127 15.57 3.08 1.19
C SER A 127 16.23 4.07 0.20
N PRO A 128 15.51 5.10 -0.27
CA PRO A 128 16.12 6.19 -0.98
C PRO A 128 16.59 7.23 0.05
N THR A 129 17.89 7.32 0.29
CA THR A 129 18.49 8.44 1.07
C THR A 129 18.18 9.81 0.42
N SER A 130 17.79 9.81 -0.86
CA SER A 130 17.35 10.97 -1.63
C SER A 130 16.11 10.61 -2.45
N PRO A 131 15.10 11.49 -2.55
CA PRO A 131 13.94 11.25 -3.40
C PRO A 131 14.36 11.05 -4.88
N PRO A 132 13.61 10.25 -5.65
CA PRO A 132 13.80 10.14 -7.10
C PRO A 132 13.65 11.50 -7.80
N PRO A 133 14.27 11.71 -8.97
CA PRO A 133 14.20 12.99 -9.70
C PRO A 133 12.76 13.36 -10.09
N TYR A 134 11.90 12.37 -10.36
CA TYR A 134 10.48 12.57 -10.70
C TYR A 134 9.57 12.83 -9.49
N TRP A 135 10.11 12.78 -8.27
CA TRP A 135 9.29 12.77 -7.05
C TRP A 135 8.44 14.03 -6.90
N SER A 136 9.02 15.20 -7.17
CA SER A 136 8.32 16.49 -7.12
C SER A 136 7.14 16.54 -8.11
N ASP A 137 7.35 16.04 -9.33
CA ASP A 137 6.34 16.08 -10.37
C ASP A 137 5.22 15.09 -10.10
N LEU A 138 5.56 13.89 -9.62
CA LEU A 138 4.61 12.90 -9.13
C LEU A 138 3.69 13.49 -8.04
N LEU A 139 4.27 14.16 -7.04
CA LEU A 139 3.51 14.82 -5.97
C LEU A 139 2.62 15.95 -6.52
N SER A 140 3.12 16.71 -7.49
CA SER A 140 2.40 17.79 -8.14
C SER A 140 1.20 17.29 -8.94
N ILE A 141 1.36 16.21 -9.71
CA ILE A 141 0.27 15.54 -10.42
C ILE A 141 -0.82 15.11 -9.45
N LEU A 142 -0.46 14.40 -8.36
CA LEU A 142 -1.43 13.95 -7.37
C LEU A 142 -2.14 15.10 -6.65
N ARG A 143 -1.44 16.21 -6.40
CA ARG A 143 -2.03 17.45 -5.86
C ARG A 143 -3.06 18.04 -6.82
N LEU A 144 -2.78 18.08 -8.12
CA LEU A 144 -3.72 18.57 -9.14
C LEU A 144 -4.97 17.68 -9.21
N VAL A 145 -4.79 16.36 -9.24
CA VAL A 145 -5.90 15.40 -9.22
C VAL A 145 -6.77 15.60 -7.98
N ASP A 146 -6.16 15.69 -6.79
CA ASP A 146 -6.88 15.93 -5.54
C ASP A 146 -7.66 17.26 -5.55
N ARG A 147 -7.08 18.31 -6.13
CA ARG A 147 -7.75 19.61 -6.31
C ARG A 147 -8.94 19.51 -7.26
N TYR A 148 -8.85 18.70 -8.32
CA TYR A 148 -9.95 18.52 -9.27
C TYR A 148 -11.08 17.67 -8.69
N VAL A 149 -10.76 16.64 -7.89
CA VAL A 149 -11.76 15.85 -7.18
C VAL A 149 -12.55 16.69 -6.18
N HIS A 150 -11.89 17.65 -5.54
CA HIS A 150 -12.49 18.50 -4.51
C HIS A 150 -12.44 19.98 -4.88
N SER A 151 -12.81 20.33 -6.12
CA SER A 151 -12.80 21.71 -6.61
C SER A 151 -13.62 22.69 -5.76
N ASP A 152 -14.60 22.16 -5.03
CA ASP A 152 -15.47 22.94 -4.13
C ASP A 152 -14.86 23.16 -2.73
N THR A 153 -13.68 22.59 -2.46
CA THR A 153 -13.00 22.71 -1.17
C THR A 153 -11.74 23.57 -1.28
N VAL A 154 -11.64 24.59 -0.45
CA VAL A 154 -10.44 25.43 -0.34
C VAL A 154 -9.40 24.67 0.48
N PHE A 155 -8.29 24.29 -0.15
CA PHE A 155 -7.16 23.65 0.55
C PHE A 155 -6.22 24.72 1.12
N PRO A 156 -6.12 24.90 2.45
CA PRO A 156 -5.09 25.77 3.02
C PRO A 156 -3.70 25.18 2.74
N GLU A 157 -2.76 26.06 2.37
CA GLU A 157 -1.34 25.70 2.30
C GLU A 157 -0.86 25.21 3.67
N GLU A 158 -0.10 24.12 3.68
CA GLU A 158 0.58 23.67 4.89
C GLU A 158 1.94 24.39 4.92
N PRO A 159 2.34 24.99 6.06
CA PRO A 159 3.65 25.63 6.17
C PRO A 159 4.76 24.63 5.90
N ALA A 160 5.90 25.11 5.42
CA ALA A 160 7.05 24.28 5.16
C ALA A 160 7.50 23.58 6.46
N PRO A 161 8.06 22.35 6.39
CA PRO A 161 8.55 21.66 7.58
C PRO A 161 9.57 22.53 8.32
N GLY A 162 9.22 23.03 9.50
CA GLY A 162 10.09 23.87 10.34
C GLY A 162 9.63 25.32 10.54
N GLU A 163 8.54 25.75 9.92
CA GLU A 163 7.94 27.07 10.16
C GLU A 163 6.77 26.92 11.15
N THR A 164 7.00 27.30 12.42
CA THR A 164 5.98 27.51 13.45
C THR A 164 5.76 28.98 13.70
#